data_AF-A0A2V8JGI9-F1
#
_entry.id   AF-A0A2V8JGI9-F1
#
_cell.length_a   1.000
_cell.length_b   1.000
_cell.length_c   1.000
_cell.angle_alpha   90.00
_cell.angle_beta   90.00
_cell.angle_gamma   90.00
#
_symmetry.space_group_name_H-M   'P 1'
#
loop_
_entity.id
_entity.type
_entity.pdbx_description
1 polymer ?
#
loop_
_entity_poly.entity_id
_entity_poly.type
_entity_poly.pdbx_seq_one_letter_code
_entity_poly.pdbx_strand_id
1 'polypeptide(L)'
;AFASTGDNPNSGVAIANPGTGTATITFQLLDTTGTTAGPSVTKTLAANNHTAFFINQLFPNLGSFFVGTVRITSDIPVVSTALLFEHDGQFSTFPVFPLQ
;
A
#
# COMPACT_ATOMS: atom_id res chain seq x y z
N ALA A 1 -4.24 -4.49 2.69
CA ALA A 1 -3.46 -3.88 3.79
C ALA A 1 -4.31 -2.85 4.52
N PHE A 2 -4.21 -2.75 5.84
CA PHE A 2 -4.85 -1.65 6.59
C PHE A 2 -4.27 -0.30 6.14
N ALA A 3 -5.12 0.73 6.07
CA ALA A 3 -4.73 2.07 5.67
C ALA A 3 -5.32 3.11 6.63
N SER A 4 -4.42 3.86 7.26
CA SER A 4 -4.74 5.05 8.07
C SER A 4 -3.90 6.23 7.60
N THR A 5 -4.52 7.40 7.48
CA THR A 5 -3.84 8.70 7.27
C THR A 5 -4.32 9.69 8.33
N GLY A 6 -3.41 10.50 8.87
CA GLY A 6 -3.64 11.41 10.00
C GLY A 6 -2.37 12.14 10.44
N ASP A 7 -2.48 13.06 11.42
CA ASP A 7 -1.32 13.56 12.17
C ASP A 7 -0.58 12.41 12.91
N ASN A 8 -1.32 11.32 13.17
CA ASN A 8 -0.86 10.03 13.66
C ASN A 8 -2.01 9.02 13.61
N PRO A 9 -1.91 7.80 13.04
CA PRO A 9 -0.78 7.12 12.40
C PRO A 9 -0.78 7.20 10.86
N ASN A 10 0.40 7.06 10.24
CA ASN A 10 0.58 6.97 8.79
C ASN A 10 0.89 5.52 8.39
N SER A 11 0.07 4.94 7.51
CA SER A 11 0.36 3.62 6.93
C SER A 11 1.29 3.74 5.72
N GLY A 12 2.21 2.79 5.61
CA GLY A 12 3.07 2.58 4.45
C GLY A 12 2.91 1.18 3.87
N VAL A 13 3.27 1.02 2.61
CA VAL A 13 3.30 -0.25 1.91
C VAL A 13 4.67 -0.43 1.26
N ALA A 14 5.30 -1.57 1.48
CA ALA A 14 6.51 -1.98 0.79
C ALA A 14 6.21 -3.18 -0.12
N ILE A 15 6.77 -3.18 -1.32
CA ILE A 15 6.55 -4.20 -2.34
C ILE A 15 7.88 -4.58 -2.97
N ALA A 16 8.11 -5.86 -3.16
CA ALA A 16 9.24 -6.38 -3.92
C ALA A 16 8.75 -7.29 -5.06
N ASN A 17 9.42 -7.17 -6.20
CA ASN A 17 9.23 -8.01 -7.37
C ASN A 17 10.43 -8.97 -7.49
N PRO A 18 10.30 -10.22 -7.04
CA PRO A 18 11.35 -11.23 -7.21
C PRO A 18 11.36 -11.87 -8.61
N GLY A 19 10.41 -11.49 -9.47
CA GLY A 19 10.27 -12.03 -10.82
C GLY A 19 11.27 -11.45 -11.81
N THR A 20 11.23 -11.99 -13.03
CA THR A 20 12.08 -11.60 -14.16
C THR A 20 11.40 -10.59 -15.11
N GLY A 21 10.11 -10.31 -14.91
CA GLY A 21 9.33 -9.32 -15.65
C GLY A 21 9.09 -8.04 -14.85
N THR A 22 8.67 -6.97 -15.53
CA THR A 22 8.21 -5.74 -14.86
C THR A 22 6.78 -5.94 -14.37
N ALA A 23 6.52 -5.70 -13.09
CA ALA A 23 5.19 -5.79 -12.49
C ALA A 23 4.44 -4.47 -12.61
N THR A 24 3.15 -4.54 -12.96
CA THR A 24 2.19 -3.44 -12.92
C THR A 24 1.30 -3.60 -11.70
N ILE A 25 1.56 -2.79 -10.67
CA ILE A 25 0.87 -2.85 -9.38
C ILE A 25 -0.20 -1.77 -9.35
N THR A 26 -1.43 -2.15 -9.03
CA THR A 26 -2.56 -1.25 -8.84
C THR A 26 -2.97 -1.19 -7.36
N PHE A 27 -3.10 0.04 -6.86
CA PHE A 27 -3.54 0.36 -5.51
C PHE A 27 -4.95 0.94 -5.58
N GLN A 28 -5.86 0.40 -4.76
CA GLN A 28 -7.22 0.89 -4.63
C GLN A 28 -7.54 1.11 -3.15
N LEU A 29 -8.01 2.31 -2.82
CA LEU A 29 -8.53 2.61 -1.48
C LEU A 29 -9.96 2.15 -1.35
N LEU A 30 -10.24 1.53 -0.20
CA LEU A 30 -11.55 1.08 0.23
C LEU A 30 -11.83 1.70 1.60
N ASP A 31 -13.01 2.27 1.79
CA ASP A 31 -13.46 2.74 3.10
C ASP A 31 -13.79 1.57 4.04
N THR A 32 -14.27 1.86 5.24
CA THR A 32 -14.65 0.84 6.24
C THR A 32 -15.83 -0.04 5.83
N THR A 33 -16.60 0.37 4.81
CA THR A 33 -17.69 -0.42 4.22
C THR A 33 -17.22 -1.30 3.05
N GLY A 34 -15.96 -1.15 2.62
CA GLY A 34 -15.40 -1.83 1.47
C GLY A 34 -15.70 -1.14 0.13
N THR A 35 -16.22 0.09 0.16
CA THR A 35 -16.51 0.89 -1.04
C THR A 35 -15.29 1.67 -1.48
N THR A 36 -15.10 1.86 -2.78
CA THR A 36 -13.93 2.58 -3.30
C THR A 36 -13.94 4.05 -2.86
N ALA A 37 -12.90 4.45 -2.12
CA ALA A 37 -12.78 5.78 -1.54
C ALA A 37 -11.95 6.77 -2.39
N GLY A 38 -11.77 6.48 -3.68
CA GLY A 38 -11.00 7.31 -4.60
C GLY A 38 -10.57 6.55 -5.86
N PRO A 39 -9.95 7.25 -6.84
CA PRO A 39 -9.41 6.62 -8.05
C PRO A 39 -8.26 5.67 -7.69
N SER A 40 -8.10 4.62 -8.48
CA SER A 40 -6.94 3.72 -8.36
C SER A 40 -5.65 4.41 -8.82
N VAL A 41 -4.53 3.94 -8.30
CA VAL A 41 -3.19 4.41 -8.68
C VAL A 41 -2.38 3.21 -9.16
N THR A 42 -1.67 3.36 -10.27
CA THR A 42 -0.83 2.30 -10.83
C THR A 42 0.65 2.69 -10.77
N LYS A 43 1.50 1.74 -10.42
CA LYS A 43 2.96 1.86 -10.41
C LYS A 43 3.60 0.65 -11.08
N THR A 44 4.69 0.86 -11.79
CA THR A 44 5.49 -0.21 -12.36
C THR A 44 6.69 -0.50 -11.48
N LEU A 45 7.03 -1.76 -11.27
CA LEU A 45 8.20 -2.21 -10.53
C LEU A 45 9.02 -3.17 -11.39
N ALA A 46 10.22 -2.76 -11.78
CA ALA A 46 11.12 -3.59 -12.59
C ALA A 46 11.43 -4.92 -11.91
N ALA A 47 11.88 -5.89 -12.72
CA ALA A 47 12.36 -7.19 -12.24
C ALA A 47 13.45 -7.05 -11.17
N ASN A 48 13.44 -7.92 -10.17
CA ASN A 48 14.40 -7.95 -9.06
C ASN A 48 14.55 -6.61 -8.31
N ASN A 49 13.46 -5.84 -8.21
CA ASN A 49 13.47 -4.53 -7.57
C ASN A 49 12.43 -4.43 -6.44
N HIS A 50 12.58 -3.47 -5.54
CA HIS A 50 11.65 -3.18 -4.46
C HIS A 50 11.41 -1.67 -4.32
N THR A 51 10.27 -1.32 -3.75
CA THR A 51 9.89 0.06 -3.48
C THR A 51 8.97 0.14 -2.27
N ALA A 52 8.83 1.32 -1.69
CA ALA A 52 7.91 1.59 -0.60
C ALA A 52 7.26 2.96 -0.77
N PHE A 53 6.01 3.07 -0.36
CA PHE A 53 5.22 4.29 -0.43
C PHE A 53 4.39 4.46 0.85
N PHE A 54 4.23 5.69 1.29
CA PHE A 54 3.16 6.03 2.24
C PHE A 54 1.82 6.14 1.51
N ILE A 55 0.72 5.83 2.19
CA ILE A 55 -0.62 5.93 1.58
C ILE A 55 -0.94 7.36 1.15
N ASN A 56 -0.52 8.37 1.92
CA ASN A 56 -0.67 9.77 1.54
C ASN A 56 0.17 10.18 0.32
N GLN A 57 1.27 9.49 0.01
CA GLN A 57 2.07 9.71 -1.20
C GLN A 57 1.40 9.10 -2.44
N LEU A 58 0.76 7.94 -2.28
CA LEU A 58 0.01 7.30 -3.36
C LEU A 58 -1.26 8.11 -3.68
N PHE A 59 -1.89 8.67 -2.66
CA PHE A 59 -3.18 9.33 -2.77
C PHE A 59 -3.15 10.71 -2.08
N PRO A 60 -2.52 11.72 -2.70
CA PRO A 60 -2.30 13.02 -2.08
C PRO A 60 -3.58 13.83 -1.81
N ASN A 61 -4.69 13.46 -2.47
CA ASN A 61 -5.99 14.11 -2.31
C ASN A 61 -6.87 13.43 -1.25
N LEU A 62 -6.33 12.45 -0.50
CA LEU A 62 -6.98 11.97 0.72
C LEU A 62 -7.05 13.13 1.72
N GLY A 63 -8.22 13.31 2.32
CA GLY A 63 -8.37 14.26 3.43
C GLY A 63 -7.39 13.98 4.57
N SER A 64 -7.28 14.93 5.50
CA SER A 64 -6.35 14.84 6.63
C SER A 64 -6.56 13.61 7.51
N PHE A 65 -7.74 12.98 7.47
CA PHE A 65 -8.03 11.75 8.19
C PHE A 65 -8.72 10.73 7.30
N PHE A 66 -8.17 9.51 7.22
CA PHE A 66 -8.81 8.38 6.56
C PHE A 66 -8.52 7.10 7.32
N VAL A 67 -9.54 6.25 7.42
CA VAL A 67 -9.43 4.90 7.97
C VAL A 67 -10.12 3.97 6.99
N GLY A 68 -9.39 2.94 6.55
CA GLY A 68 -9.89 1.97 5.59
C GLY A 68 -8.86 0.91 5.25
N THR A 69 -8.95 0.41 4.02
CA THR A 69 -8.07 -0.65 3.50
C THR A 69 -7.52 -0.23 2.15
N VAL A 70 -6.24 -0.52 1.90
CA VAL A 70 -5.66 -0.47 0.56
C VAL A 70 -5.62 -1.89 0.00
N ARG A 71 -6.32 -2.09 -1.10
CA ARG A 71 -6.23 -3.28 -1.94
C ARG A 71 -5.08 -3.10 -2.92
N ILE A 72 -4.22 -4.10 -2.99
CA ILE A 72 -3.04 -4.13 -3.86
C ILE A 72 -3.23 -5.33 -4.79
N THR A 73 -3.17 -5.09 -6.09
CA THR A 73 -3.27 -6.13 -7.12
C THR A 73 -2.12 -5.97 -8.10
N SER A 74 -1.56 -7.07 -8.60
CA SER A 74 -0.44 -7.08 -9.54
C SER A 74 -0.77 -7.98 -10.72
N ASP A 75 -0.21 -7.69 -11.89
CA ASP A 75 -0.32 -8.52 -13.10
C ASP A 75 0.61 -9.75 -13.08
N ILE A 76 1.70 -9.68 -12.30
CA ILE A 76 2.62 -10.79 -12.04
C ILE A 76 2.84 -10.97 -10.53
N PRO A 77 3.33 -12.14 -10.08
CA PRO A 77 3.58 -12.39 -8.66
C PRO A 77 4.56 -11.39 -8.04
N VAL A 78 4.13 -10.74 -6.97
CA VAL A 78 4.95 -9.85 -6.14
C VAL A 78 4.71 -10.16 -4.67
N VAL A 79 5.61 -9.68 -3.80
CA VAL A 79 5.44 -9.77 -2.35
C VAL A 79 5.25 -8.38 -1.78
N SER A 80 4.33 -8.23 -0.82
CA SER A 80 4.05 -6.95 -0.19
C SER A 80 3.92 -7.08 1.33
N THR A 81 4.35 -6.06 2.06
CA THR A 81 4.10 -5.88 3.49
C THR A 81 3.57 -4.47 3.75
N ALA A 82 2.75 -4.33 4.78
CA ALA A 82 2.27 -3.03 5.24
C ALA A 82 2.90 -2.68 6.58
N LEU A 83 3.24 -1.41 6.72
CA LEU A 83 3.88 -0.81 7.88
C LEU A 83 2.91 0.20 8.48
N LEU A 84 2.62 0.07 9.77
CA LEU A 84 1.90 1.08 10.52
C LEU A 84 2.91 1.86 11.36
N PHE A 85 2.97 3.17 11.15
CA PHE A 85 3.83 4.08 11.90
C PHE A 85 3.01 4.78 12.99
N GLU A 86 3.28 4.43 14.26
CA GLU A 86 2.62 5.02 15.43
C GLU A 86 3.46 6.17 16.05
N HIS A 87 2.82 6.94 16.93
CA HIS A 87 3.33 8.22 17.45
C HIS A 87 4.66 8.10 18.19
N ASP A 88 4.89 6.98 18.88
CA ASP A 88 5.99 6.81 19.81
C ASP A 88 7.20 6.08 19.17
N GLY A 89 7.29 6.09 17.84
CA GLY A 89 8.33 5.36 17.09
C GLY A 89 8.13 3.85 17.11
N GLN A 90 6.95 3.37 17.49
CA GLN A 90 6.55 1.98 17.37
C GLN A 90 6.08 1.70 15.94
N PHE A 91 6.49 0.55 15.42
CA PHE A 91 6.09 0.08 14.09
C PHE A 91 5.43 -1.29 14.22
N SER A 92 4.23 -1.40 13.67
CA SER A 92 3.56 -2.69 13.51
C SER A 92 3.66 -3.13 12.05
N THR A 93 4.17 -4.33 11.82
CA THR A 93 4.22 -4.92 10.47
C THR A 93 3.06 -5.87 10.29
N PHE A 94 2.31 -5.75 9.19
CA PHE A 94 1.44 -6.83 8.75
C PHE A 94 2.24 -7.80 7.88
N PRO A 95 2.11 -9.12 8.10
CA PRO A 95 2.98 -10.13 7.49
C PRO A 95 2.95 -10.09 5.97
N VAL A 96 4.06 -10.51 5.35
CA VAL A 96 4.22 -10.58 3.90
C VAL A 96 3.36 -11.70 3.33
N PHE A 97 2.59 -11.43 2.28
CA PHE A 97 1.88 -12.44 1.51
C PHE A 97 2.17 -12.29 0.00
N PRO A 98 2.31 -13.41 -0.73
CA PRO A 98 2.39 -13.37 -2.19
C PRO A 98 1.04 -12.90 -2.76
N LEU A 99 1.09 -11.94 -3.68
CA LEU A 99 -0.06 -11.54 -4.49
C LEU A 99 -0.07 -12.42 -5.74
N GLN A 100 -1.15 -13.19 -5.94
CA GLN A 100 -1.39 -14.00 -7.13
C GLN A 100 -2.42 -13.35 -8.03
#